data_AF-A0A257MV42-F1
#
_entry.id   AF-A0A257MV42-F1
#
_cell.length_a   1.000
_cell.length_b   1.000
_cell.length_c   1.000
_cell.angle_alpha   90.00
_cell.angle_beta   90.00
_cell.angle_gamma   90.00
#
_symmetry.space_group_name_H-M   'P 1'
#
loop_
_entity.id
_entity.type
_entity.pdbx_description
1 polymer ?
#
loop_
_entity_poly.entity_id
_entity_poly.type
_entity_poly.pdbx_seq_one_letter_code
_entity_poly.pdbx_strand_id
1 'polypeptide(L)' 'MPIKLGMVMDSIAHINIKKDTSFAMLLEAQARGFELHYMELNDLFLRNGLA' A
#
# COMPACT_ATOMS: atom_id res chain seq x y z
N MET A 1 3.97 -15.66 -11.92
CA MET A 1 2.85 -14.91 -11.31
C MET A 1 3.45 -13.76 -10.53
N PRO A 2 3.04 -12.51 -10.76
CA PRO A 2 3.57 -11.37 -10.01
C PRO A 2 3.16 -11.47 -8.54
N ILE A 3 4.05 -11.04 -7.64
CA ILE A 3 3.73 -10.94 -6.21
C ILE A 3 2.71 -9.80 -6.05
N LYS A 4 1.62 -10.05 -5.32
CA LYS A 4 0.62 -9.02 -4.97
C LYS A 4 1.01 -8.40 -3.64
N LEU A 5 1.19 -7.08 -3.61
CA LEU A 5 1.56 -6.32 -2.42
C LEU A 5 0.45 -5.33 -2.06
N GLY A 6 -0.17 -5.53 -0.90
CA GLY A 6 -1.09 -4.57 -0.30
C GLY A 6 -0.39 -3.66 0.70
N MET A 7 -0.59 -2.35 0.58
CA MET A 7 -0.07 -1.35 1.52
C MET A 7 -1.24 -0.54 2.09
N VAL A 8 -1.38 -0.56 3.41
CA VAL A 8 -2.30 0.31 4.15
C VAL A 8 -1.49 1.49 4.68
N MET A 9 -1.87 2.71 4.33
CA MET A 9 -1.18 3.92 4.75
C MET A 9 -2.12 5.13 4.77
N ASP A 10 -1.64 6.24 5.33
CA ASP A 10 -2.31 7.53 5.22
C ASP A 10 -2.51 7.94 3.76
N SER A 11 -3.38 8.93 3.52
CA SER A 11 -3.77 9.35 2.17
C SER A 11 -2.56 9.66 1.27
N ILE A 12 -2.37 8.86 0.22
CA ILE A 12 -1.26 9.02 -0.74
C ILE A 12 -1.32 10.35 -1.49
N ALA A 13 -2.50 10.99 -1.53
CA ALA A 13 -2.68 12.31 -2.12
C ALA A 13 -1.96 13.43 -1.34
N HIS A 14 -1.66 13.22 -0.05
CA HIS A 14 -1.12 14.23 0.84
C HIS A 14 0.31 13.94 1.33
N ILE A 15 0.96 12.88 0.84
CA ILE A 15 2.31 12.51 1.28
C ILE A 15 3.38 13.42 0.71
N ASN A 16 4.44 13.66 1.50
CA ASN A 16 5.67 14.26 1.00
C ASN A 16 6.57 13.17 0.44
N ILE A 17 6.48 12.93 -0.88
CA ILE A 17 7.24 11.90 -1.61
C ILE A 17 8.74 11.90 -1.27
N LYS A 18 9.36 13.06 -1.01
CA LYS A 18 10.80 13.15 -0.73
C LYS A 18 11.21 12.61 0.64
N LYS A 19 10.26 12.44 1.57
CA LYS A 19 10.51 11.99 2.94
C LYS A 19 9.75 10.73 3.31
N ASP A 20 8.98 10.17 2.38
CA ASP A 20 8.11 9.03 2.63
C ASP A 20 8.79 7.71 2.24
N THR A 21 9.22 6.96 3.25
CA THR A 21 9.86 5.65 3.05
C THR A 21 8.89 4.63 2.45
N SER A 22 7.60 4.74 2.76
CA SER A 22 6.56 3.82 2.30
C SER A 22 6.36 3.94 0.78
N PHE A 23 6.40 5.16 0.25
CA PHE A 23 6.39 5.42 -1.19
C PHE A 23 7.63 4.87 -1.89
N ALA A 24 8.83 5.02 -1.28
CA ALA A 24 10.05 4.42 -1.82
C ALA A 24 9.96 2.88 -1.92
N MET A 25 9.36 2.23 -0.92
CA MET A 25 9.11 0.78 -0.95
C MET A 25 8.15 0.37 -2.07
N LEU A 26 7.10 1.16 -2.34
CA LEU A 26 6.17 0.90 -3.43
C LEU A 26 6.84 1.05 -4.81
N LEU A 27 7.72 2.03 -4.98
CA LEU A 27 8.49 2.20 -6.23
C LEU A 27 9.40 0.99 -6.51
N GLU A 28 10.10 0.49 -5.50
CA GLU A 28 10.94 -0.72 -5.63
C GLU A 28 10.11 -1.97 -5.94
N ALA A 29 8.94 -2.12 -5.30
CA ALA A 29 8.03 -3.21 -5.59
C ALA A 29 7.50 -3.13 -7.04
N GLN A 30 7.18 -1.93 -7.52
CA GLN A 30 6.80 -1.71 -8.92
C GLN A 30 7.95 -2.07 -9.88
N ALA A 31 9.18 -1.66 -9.57
CA ALA A 31 10.37 -1.97 -10.38
C ALA A 31 10.64 -3.48 -10.47
N ARG A 32 10.27 -4.24 -9.44
CA ARG A 32 10.33 -5.71 -9.40
C ARG A 32 9.14 -6.39 -10.07
N GLY A 33 8.19 -5.63 -10.61
CA GLY A 33 7.01 -6.15 -11.31
C GLY A 33 5.92 -6.67 -10.38
N PHE A 34 5.80 -6.13 -9.17
CA PHE A 34 4.76 -6.53 -8.23
C PHE A 34 3.44 -5.84 -8.61
N GLU A 35 2.32 -6.50 -8.32
CA GLU A 35 0.98 -5.93 -8.42
C GLU A 35 0.69 -5.16 -7.12
N LEU A 36 0.55 -3.84 -7.20
CA LEU A 36 0.36 -2.99 -6.04
C LEU A 36 -1.13 -2.75 -5.76
N HIS A 37 -1.52 -2.90 -4.49
CA HIS A 37 -2.85 -2.55 -3.99
C HIS A 37 -2.71 -1.52 -2.87
N TYR A 38 -3.28 -0.33 -3.10
CA TYR A 38 -3.35 0.74 -2.12
C TYR A 38 -4.67 0.67 -1.35
N MET A 39 -4.61 0.88 -0.04
CA MET A 39 -5.76 0.93 0.86
C MET A 39 -5.52 1.99 1.94
N GLU A 40 -6.58 2.66 2.38
CA GLU A 40 -6.60 3.44 3.61
C GLU A 40 -7.21 2.61 4.76
N LEU A 41 -7.06 3.07 6.01
CA LEU A 41 -7.71 2.41 7.16
C LEU A 41 -9.22 2.26 6.98
N ASN A 42 -9.85 3.21 6.28
CA ASN A 42 -11.29 3.20 6.00
C ASN A 42 -11.73 2.13 4.99
N ASP A 43 -10.79 1.57 4.21
CA ASP A 43 -11.07 0.49 3.26
C ASP A 43 -11.05 -0.89 3.94
N LEU A 44 -10.52 -0.96 5.17
CA LEU A 44 -10.46 -2.19 5.95
C LEU A 44 -11.78 -2.42 6.68
N PHE A 45 -12.33 -3.61 6.51
CA PHE A 45 -13.47 -4.06 7.28
C PHE A 45 -13.28 -5.52 7.67
N LEU A 46 -13.80 -5.87 8.84
CA LEU A 46 -13.79 -7.25 9.32
C LEU A 46 -15.04 -7.96 8.81
N ARG A 47 -14.83 -9.02 8.03
CA ARG A 47 -15.91 -9.94 7.69
C ARG A 47 -15.95 -11.05 8.74
N ASN A 48 -17.11 -11.29 9.34
CA ASN A 48 -17.35 -12.29 10.40
C ASN A 48 -16.73 -11.97 11.78
N GLY A 49 -16.25 -10.74 12.02
CA GLY A 49 -15.88 -10.27 13.37
C GLY A 49 -14.63 -10.90 13.99
N LEU A 50 -13.77 -11.54 13.19
CA LEU A 50 -12.51 -12.12 13.66
C LEU A 50 -11.35 -11.29 13.07
N ALA A 51 -10.61 -10.60 13.95
CA ALA A 51 -9.37 -9.88 13.67
C ALA A 51 -8.17 -10.65 14.20
#